data_AF-A0A2R6PUG1-F1
#
_entry.id   AF-A0A2R6PUG1-F1
#
_cell.length_a   1.000
_cell.length_b   1.000
_cell.length_c   1.000
_cell.angle_alpha   90.00
_cell.angle_beta   90.00
_cell.angle_gamma   90.00
#
_symmetry.space_group_name_H-M   'P 1'
#
loop_
_entity.id
_entity.type
_entity.pdbx_description
1 polymer ?
#
loop_
_entity_poly.entity_id
_entity_poly.type
_entity_poly.pdbx_seq_one_letter_code
_entity_poly.pdbx_strand_id
1 'polypeptide(L)'
;MLKEYGYKGSYMSKDWLRQPAFIQSFAPTSLIYISNQTDLPKIFLIDDVTMPTQDTNQSYWEITSDAYLDFIKEYVVGIGPWKDTLVPVMNNYLQPPTDLVARAHARNLQVHPYTFRNENSFLHLNFTQDPFTEYDYWINKIGVDGLFTDFPGSLHRFQEWTSPLSPDNGDASALLHKIALMLSKYRKK
;
A
#
# COMPACT_ATOMS: atom_id res chain seq x y z
N MET A 1 14.34 8.53 -21.76
CA MET A 1 14.08 9.30 -20.51
C MET A 1 14.19 8.49 -19.20
N LEU A 2 13.49 7.36 -18.94
CA LEU A 2 13.77 6.50 -17.75
C LEU A 2 14.63 5.27 -18.07
N LYS A 3 14.38 4.65 -19.23
CA LYS A 3 15.15 3.50 -19.74
C LYS A 3 16.66 3.78 -19.86
N GLU A 4 17.02 5.03 -20.19
CA GLU A 4 18.41 5.49 -20.25
C GLU A 4 19.13 5.40 -18.91
N TYR A 5 18.40 5.42 -17.79
CA TYR A 5 18.93 5.30 -16.43
C TYR A 5 18.76 3.88 -15.85
N GLY A 6 18.38 2.89 -16.65
CA GLY A 6 18.26 1.50 -16.23
C GLY A 6 16.89 1.08 -15.71
N TYR A 7 15.94 2.00 -15.55
CA TYR A 7 14.57 1.67 -15.14
C TYR A 7 13.79 1.05 -16.31
N LYS A 8 13.59 -0.27 -16.24
CA LYS A 8 12.89 -1.08 -17.24
C LYS A 8 12.35 -2.36 -16.60
N GLY A 9 11.55 -3.09 -17.35
CA GLY A 9 10.99 -4.37 -16.93
C GLY A 9 9.56 -4.20 -16.42
N SER A 10 8.72 -5.15 -16.82
CA SER A 10 7.39 -5.33 -16.25
C SER A 10 7.45 -5.75 -14.78
N TYR A 11 6.34 -5.55 -14.07
CA TYR A 11 6.22 -5.91 -12.66
C TYR A 11 6.74 -7.33 -12.37
N MET A 12 7.58 -7.46 -11.35
CA MET A 12 8.20 -8.73 -10.92
C MET A 12 9.09 -9.44 -11.97
N SER A 13 9.36 -8.82 -13.12
CA SER A 13 10.38 -9.32 -14.05
C SER A 13 11.78 -9.21 -13.44
N LYS A 14 12.72 -10.04 -13.93
CA LYS A 14 14.13 -9.99 -13.50
C LYS A 14 14.76 -8.61 -13.70
N ASP A 15 14.37 -7.91 -14.76
CA ASP A 15 14.88 -6.58 -15.06
C ASP A 15 14.31 -5.54 -14.09
N TRP A 16 13.01 -5.63 -13.74
CA TRP A 16 12.40 -4.75 -12.74
C TRP A 16 12.98 -4.99 -11.34
N LEU A 17 13.19 -6.25 -10.94
CA LEU A 17 13.74 -6.59 -9.63
C LEU A 17 15.17 -6.06 -9.39
N ARG A 18 15.91 -5.74 -10.46
CA ARG A 18 17.23 -5.12 -10.35
C ARG A 18 17.16 -3.66 -9.91
N GLN A 19 16.11 -2.95 -10.32
CA GLN A 19 15.90 -1.54 -10.00
C GLN A 19 14.38 -1.22 -10.00
N PRO A 20 13.66 -1.61 -8.93
CA PRO A 20 12.21 -1.46 -8.88
C PRO A 20 11.77 0.00 -8.99
N ALA A 21 10.82 0.26 -9.87
CA ALA A 21 10.16 1.55 -9.98
C ALA A 21 8.69 1.37 -10.39
N PHE A 22 7.83 2.24 -9.86
CA PHE A 22 6.45 2.39 -10.26
C PHE A 22 6.23 3.81 -10.80
N ILE A 23 5.32 3.95 -11.76
CA ILE A 23 4.80 5.25 -12.20
C ILE A 23 3.37 5.36 -11.70
N GLN A 24 3.03 6.47 -11.03
CA GLN A 24 1.68 6.68 -10.50
C GLN A 24 1.12 8.03 -10.94
N SER A 25 -0.18 8.09 -11.17
CA SER A 25 -0.85 9.32 -11.60
C SER A 25 -2.35 9.27 -11.30
N PHE A 26 -2.94 10.42 -11.00
CA PHE A 26 -4.39 10.65 -10.96
C PHE A 26 -5.00 10.90 -12.35
N ALA A 27 -4.15 11.04 -13.37
CA ALA A 27 -4.52 11.29 -14.76
C ALA A 27 -4.47 9.97 -15.55
N PRO A 28 -5.59 9.24 -15.75
CA PRO A 28 -5.61 7.96 -16.47
C PRO A 28 -5.04 8.06 -17.89
N THR A 29 -5.25 9.16 -18.62
CA THR A 29 -4.71 9.28 -19.98
C THR A 29 -3.19 9.38 -19.98
N SER A 30 -2.59 9.95 -18.92
CA SER A 30 -1.14 9.96 -18.74
C SER A 30 -0.57 8.53 -18.60
N LEU A 31 -1.26 7.67 -17.85
CA LEU A 31 -0.86 6.27 -17.66
C LEU A 31 -1.01 5.44 -18.95
N ILE A 32 -2.10 5.67 -19.69
CA ILE A 32 -2.31 5.05 -21.01
C ILE A 32 -1.24 5.52 -21.98
N TYR A 33 -0.97 6.82 -22.04
CA TYR A 33 0.03 7.40 -22.93
C TYR A 33 1.44 6.83 -22.66
N ILE A 34 1.85 6.77 -21.39
CA ILE A 34 3.20 6.29 -21.04
C ILE A 34 3.33 4.76 -21.19
N SER A 35 2.23 4.01 -21.19
CA SER A 35 2.25 2.55 -21.40
C SER A 35 2.88 2.13 -22.73
N ASN A 36 2.78 2.97 -23.76
CA ASN A 36 3.40 2.74 -25.06
C ASN A 36 4.90 3.03 -25.09
N GLN A 37 5.45 3.65 -24.04
CA GLN A 37 6.84 4.09 -23.99
C GLN A 37 7.70 3.27 -23.02
N THR A 38 7.07 2.67 -22.00
CA THR A 38 7.76 1.90 -20.97
C THR A 38 6.94 0.73 -20.48
N ASP A 39 7.64 -0.34 -20.12
CA ASP A 39 7.10 -1.56 -19.51
C ASP A 39 7.03 -1.48 -17.98
N LEU A 40 7.59 -0.43 -17.37
CA LEU A 40 7.50 -0.20 -15.93
C LEU A 40 6.06 -0.28 -15.44
N PRO A 41 5.82 -0.83 -14.24
CA PRO A 41 4.48 -0.92 -13.67
C PRO A 41 3.87 0.46 -13.39
N LYS A 42 2.57 0.55 -13.63
CA LYS A 42 1.78 1.77 -13.44
C LYS A 42 0.76 1.53 -12.34
N ILE A 43 0.53 2.54 -11.50
CA ILE A 43 -0.50 2.56 -10.47
C ILE A 43 -1.46 3.72 -10.75
N PHE A 44 -2.75 3.41 -10.87
CA PHE A 44 -3.76 4.45 -11.04
C PHE A 44 -4.20 5.02 -9.70
N LEU A 45 -3.96 6.30 -9.46
CA LEU A 45 -4.34 6.97 -8.23
C LEU A 45 -5.81 7.40 -8.27
N ILE A 46 -6.51 7.16 -7.16
CA ILE A 46 -7.92 7.48 -6.99
C ILE A 46 -8.04 8.39 -5.77
N ASP A 47 -8.73 9.51 -5.94
CA ASP A 47 -8.95 10.51 -4.88
C ASP A 47 -10.33 10.30 -4.22
N ASP A 48 -10.74 11.23 -3.36
CA ASP A 48 -12.03 11.23 -2.69
C ASP A 48 -13.21 11.05 -3.67
N VAL A 49 -14.33 10.54 -3.16
CA VAL A 49 -15.55 10.26 -3.92
C VAL A 49 -16.14 11.49 -4.62
N THR A 50 -15.76 12.69 -4.17
CA THR A 50 -16.18 13.98 -4.72
C THR A 50 -15.21 14.55 -5.77
N MET A 51 -14.02 13.98 -5.90
CA MET A 51 -12.95 14.48 -6.75
C MET A 51 -12.92 13.74 -8.09
N PRO A 52 -13.07 14.44 -9.23
CA PRO A 52 -12.92 13.81 -10.53
C PRO A 52 -11.43 13.60 -10.88
N THR A 53 -11.17 12.72 -11.84
CA THR A 53 -9.82 12.54 -12.43
C THR A 53 -9.26 13.84 -13.00
N GLN A 54 -7.94 14.02 -12.93
CA GLN A 54 -7.26 15.27 -13.29
C GLN A 54 -7.37 15.67 -14.78
N ASP A 55 -7.58 14.74 -15.70
CA ASP A 55 -7.49 14.96 -17.15
C ASP A 55 -8.77 14.60 -17.93
N THR A 56 -9.61 13.68 -17.45
CA THR A 56 -10.84 13.26 -18.14
C THR A 56 -12.12 13.74 -17.46
N ASN A 57 -12.02 14.35 -16.27
CA ASN A 57 -13.16 14.76 -15.45
C ASN A 57 -14.16 13.61 -15.14
N GLN A 58 -13.70 12.36 -15.15
CA GLN A 58 -14.51 11.20 -14.77
C GLN A 58 -14.67 11.15 -13.25
N SER A 59 -15.87 10.80 -12.80
CA SER A 59 -16.20 10.69 -11.37
C SER A 59 -15.58 9.43 -10.74
N TYR A 60 -15.50 9.44 -9.40
CA TYR A 60 -15.11 8.27 -8.61
C TYR A 60 -15.92 7.01 -8.99
N TRP A 61 -17.24 7.14 -9.16
CA TRP A 61 -18.12 6.02 -9.47
C TRP A 61 -17.87 5.43 -10.86
N GLU A 62 -17.49 6.26 -11.84
CA GLU A 62 -17.11 5.80 -13.16
C GLU A 62 -15.79 5.04 -13.10
N ILE A 63 -14.75 5.63 -12.48
CA ILE A 63 -13.40 5.06 -12.49
C ILE A 63 -13.22 3.85 -11.57
N THR A 64 -14.17 3.63 -10.65
CA THR A 64 -14.22 2.43 -9.79
C THR A 64 -15.26 1.41 -10.24
N SER A 65 -15.98 1.67 -11.34
CA SER A 65 -16.93 0.71 -11.92
C SER A 65 -16.20 -0.53 -12.45
N ASP A 66 -16.90 -1.66 -12.49
CA ASP A 66 -16.35 -2.90 -13.05
C ASP A 66 -15.86 -2.73 -14.50
N ALA A 67 -16.65 -2.04 -15.33
CA ALA A 67 -16.30 -1.75 -16.71
C ALA A 67 -14.99 -0.94 -16.82
N TYR A 68 -14.80 0.05 -15.94
CA TYR A 68 -13.58 0.84 -15.95
C TYR A 68 -12.39 0.07 -15.40
N LEU A 69 -12.56 -0.72 -14.33
CA LEU A 69 -11.50 -1.58 -13.81
C LEU A 69 -11.06 -2.62 -14.84
N ASP A 70 -12.00 -3.18 -15.62
CA ASP A 70 -11.69 -4.08 -16.73
C ASP A 70 -10.97 -3.39 -17.88
N PHE A 71 -11.22 -2.10 -18.11
CA PHE A 71 -10.51 -1.30 -19.10
C PHE A 71 -9.10 -0.93 -18.63
N ILE A 72 -8.96 -0.36 -17.44
CA ILE A 72 -7.69 0.24 -17.00
C ILE A 72 -6.63 -0.81 -16.66
N LYS A 73 -7.03 -2.05 -16.29
CA LYS A 73 -6.10 -3.14 -15.96
C LYS A 73 -5.15 -3.53 -17.11
N GLU A 74 -5.52 -3.23 -18.35
CA GLU A 74 -4.63 -3.42 -19.51
C GLU A 74 -3.39 -2.50 -19.45
N TYR A 75 -3.47 -1.41 -18.69
CA TYR A 75 -2.44 -0.38 -18.59
C TYR A 75 -1.76 -0.35 -17.22
N VAL A 76 -2.42 -0.76 -16.15
CA VAL A 76 -1.93 -0.63 -14.77
C VAL A 76 -1.83 -1.96 -14.07
N VAL A 77 -0.93 -2.07 -13.09
CA VAL A 77 -0.77 -3.27 -12.26
C VAL A 77 -1.49 -3.15 -10.92
N GLY A 78 -2.04 -1.96 -10.63
CA GLY A 78 -2.75 -1.70 -9.40
C GLY A 78 -3.37 -0.32 -9.35
N ILE A 79 -4.13 -0.09 -8.27
CA ILE A 79 -4.75 1.18 -7.91
C ILE A 79 -4.17 1.68 -6.59
N GLY A 80 -4.06 2.99 -6.44
CA GLY A 80 -3.68 3.65 -5.19
C GLY A 80 -4.80 4.59 -4.77
N PRO A 81 -5.82 4.12 -4.05
CA PRO A 81 -6.95 4.94 -3.62
C PRO A 81 -6.66 5.68 -2.31
N TRP A 82 -7.35 6.80 -2.06
CA TRP A 82 -7.41 7.37 -0.72
C TRP A 82 -8.06 6.35 0.24
N LYS A 83 -7.44 6.10 1.40
CA LYS A 83 -7.82 4.97 2.29
C LYS A 83 -9.29 5.03 2.70
N ASP A 84 -9.85 6.21 2.96
CA ASP A 84 -11.25 6.35 3.40
C ASP A 84 -12.26 6.04 2.27
N THR A 85 -11.85 5.93 1.00
CA THR A 85 -12.72 5.42 -0.08
C THR A 85 -12.86 3.89 -0.06
N LEU A 86 -11.88 3.19 0.50
CA LEU A 86 -11.93 1.73 0.71
C LEU A 86 -12.70 1.38 1.98
N VAL A 87 -12.48 2.12 3.06
CA VAL A 87 -13.18 1.95 4.33
C VAL A 87 -13.75 3.31 4.74
N PRO A 88 -15.01 3.61 4.38
CA PRO A 88 -15.64 4.89 4.66
C PRO A 88 -15.66 5.22 6.14
N VAL A 89 -15.74 6.52 6.44
CA VAL A 89 -15.66 7.02 7.82
C VAL A 89 -16.84 7.94 8.10
N MET A 90 -17.47 7.77 9.26
CA MET A 90 -18.52 8.65 9.76
C MET A 90 -18.19 9.05 11.20
N ASN A 91 -18.15 10.35 11.48
CA ASN A 91 -17.77 10.88 12.80
C ASN A 91 -16.42 10.32 13.32
N ASN A 92 -15.44 10.17 12.42
CA ASN A 92 -14.13 9.57 12.68
C ASN A 92 -14.15 8.08 13.13
N TYR A 93 -15.25 7.37 12.86
CA TYR A 93 -15.34 5.92 13.03
C TYR A 93 -15.48 5.21 11.67
N LEU A 94 -14.72 4.14 11.52
CA LEU A 94 -14.79 3.25 10.36
C LEU A 94 -16.20 2.70 10.19
N GLN A 95 -16.66 2.70 8.95
CA GLN A 95 -17.88 2.06 8.46
C GLN A 95 -17.52 0.70 7.81
N PRO A 96 -18.52 -0.11 7.41
CA PRO A 96 -18.25 -1.33 6.66
C PRO A 96 -17.38 -1.03 5.41
N PRO A 97 -16.35 -1.86 5.15
CA PRO A 97 -15.49 -1.70 3.97
C PRO A 97 -16.31 -1.82 2.68
N THR A 98 -15.88 -1.11 1.64
CA THR A 98 -16.40 -1.33 0.28
C THR A 98 -15.83 -2.63 -0.29
N ASP A 99 -16.35 -3.06 -1.44
CA ASP A 99 -15.85 -4.24 -2.17
C ASP A 99 -14.69 -3.90 -3.13
N LEU A 100 -14.19 -2.66 -3.16
CA LEU A 100 -13.23 -2.21 -4.16
C LEU A 100 -11.91 -3.01 -4.12
N VAL A 101 -11.45 -3.39 -2.93
CA VAL A 101 -10.25 -4.25 -2.80
C VAL A 101 -10.49 -5.61 -3.47
N ALA A 102 -11.59 -6.27 -3.14
CA ALA A 102 -11.94 -7.57 -3.72
C ALA A 102 -12.13 -7.49 -5.24
N ARG A 103 -12.78 -6.44 -5.74
CA ARG A 103 -13.00 -6.23 -7.19
C ARG A 103 -11.71 -5.90 -7.95
N ALA A 104 -10.75 -5.23 -7.30
CA ALA A 104 -9.41 -5.01 -7.85
C ALA A 104 -8.60 -6.32 -7.90
N HIS A 105 -8.58 -7.09 -6.81
CA HIS A 105 -7.89 -8.38 -6.76
C HIS A 105 -8.46 -9.41 -7.74
N ALA A 106 -9.78 -9.44 -7.94
CA ALA A 106 -10.43 -10.28 -8.95
C ALA A 106 -9.93 -9.99 -10.39
N ARG A 107 -9.29 -8.83 -10.60
CA ARG A 107 -8.70 -8.38 -11.86
C ARG A 107 -7.16 -8.39 -11.84
N ASN A 108 -6.56 -9.00 -10.84
CA ASN A 108 -5.10 -9.01 -10.59
C ASN A 108 -4.51 -7.60 -10.43
N LEU A 109 -5.29 -6.63 -9.95
CA LEU A 109 -4.82 -5.30 -9.62
C LEU A 109 -4.41 -5.26 -8.14
N GLN A 110 -3.18 -4.83 -7.86
CA GLN A 110 -2.75 -4.51 -6.50
C GLN A 110 -3.49 -3.29 -5.96
N VAL A 111 -3.60 -3.19 -4.63
CA VAL A 111 -4.23 -2.06 -3.95
C VAL A 111 -3.25 -1.44 -2.95
N HIS A 112 -2.82 -0.21 -3.21
CA HIS A 112 -1.85 0.52 -2.39
C HIS A 112 -2.43 1.85 -1.86
N PRO A 113 -3.26 1.84 -0.82
CA PRO A 113 -3.91 3.06 -0.36
C PRO A 113 -2.95 4.08 0.27
N TYR A 114 -3.38 5.33 0.29
CA TYR A 114 -2.67 6.46 0.90
C TYR A 114 -3.63 7.33 1.75
N THR A 115 -3.16 8.20 2.66
CA THR A 115 -1.84 8.23 3.28
C THR A 115 -1.99 7.92 4.77
N PHE A 116 -1.18 6.99 5.26
CA PHE A 116 -1.16 6.58 6.65
C PHE A 116 -0.24 7.48 7.45
N ARG A 117 -0.79 8.05 8.52
CA ARG A 117 -0.17 9.08 9.34
C ARG A 117 -0.39 8.76 10.81
N ASN A 118 0.68 8.82 11.60
CA ASN A 118 0.66 8.37 12.98
C ASN A 118 0.05 9.39 13.94
N GLU A 119 -0.07 10.65 13.52
CA GLU A 119 -0.63 11.69 14.37
C GLU A 119 -2.11 11.44 14.62
N ASN A 120 -2.54 11.69 15.87
CA ASN A 120 -3.89 11.42 16.34
C ASN A 120 -5.00 12.05 15.48
N SER A 121 -4.72 13.15 14.78
CA SER A 121 -5.66 13.82 13.87
C SER A 121 -5.96 13.03 12.60
N PHE A 122 -5.11 12.06 12.23
CA PHE A 122 -5.25 11.25 11.01
C PHE A 122 -5.56 9.77 11.30
N LEU A 123 -5.57 9.37 12.57
CA LEU A 123 -5.98 8.06 13.02
C LEU A 123 -7.47 8.06 13.38
N HIS A 124 -8.20 7.11 12.81
CA HIS A 124 -9.60 6.90 13.19
C HIS A 124 -9.72 6.36 14.61
N LEU A 125 -10.83 6.70 15.28
CA LEU A 125 -11.03 6.38 16.70
C LEU A 125 -11.04 4.87 16.98
N ASN A 126 -11.37 4.05 15.97
CA ASN A 126 -11.30 2.59 16.01
C ASN A 126 -9.91 2.06 16.39
N PHE A 127 -8.85 2.81 16.09
CA PHE A 127 -7.47 2.40 16.36
C PHE A 127 -6.94 2.90 17.69
N THR A 128 -7.74 3.61 18.50
CA THR A 128 -7.34 4.05 19.85
C THR A 128 -5.99 4.79 19.91
N GLN A 129 -5.70 5.61 18.90
CA GLN A 129 -4.42 6.33 18.73
C GLN A 129 -3.20 5.42 18.53
N ASP A 130 -3.41 4.18 18.10
CA ASP A 130 -2.34 3.24 17.81
C ASP A 130 -2.19 2.98 16.30
N PRO A 131 -1.12 3.49 15.65
CA PRO A 131 -0.87 3.24 14.23
C PRO A 131 -0.54 1.76 13.94
N PHE A 132 -0.07 0.97 14.92
CA PHE A 132 0.19 -0.46 14.70
C PHE A 132 -1.12 -1.24 14.50
N THR A 133 -2.15 -0.88 15.25
CA THR A 133 -3.50 -1.43 15.05
C THR A 133 -4.09 -1.02 13.70
N GLU A 134 -3.81 0.21 13.23
CA GLU A 134 -4.18 0.62 11.87
C GLU A 134 -3.46 -0.23 10.81
N TYR A 135 -2.14 -0.41 10.91
CA TYR A 135 -1.40 -1.25 9.95
C TYR A 135 -1.89 -2.70 9.93
N ASP A 136 -2.15 -3.31 11.10
CA ASP A 136 -2.72 -4.66 11.17
C ASP A 136 -4.09 -4.74 10.48
N TYR A 137 -4.97 -3.77 10.73
CA TYR A 137 -6.27 -3.73 10.10
C TYR A 137 -6.16 -3.66 8.57
N TRP A 138 -5.35 -2.75 8.04
CA TRP A 138 -5.27 -2.57 6.59
C TRP A 138 -4.56 -3.73 5.88
N ILE A 139 -3.43 -4.20 6.44
CA ILE A 139 -2.63 -5.26 5.81
C ILE A 139 -3.28 -6.63 6.01
N ASN A 140 -3.73 -6.96 7.23
CA ASN A 140 -4.17 -8.32 7.56
C ASN A 140 -5.69 -8.50 7.53
N LYS A 141 -6.50 -7.44 7.71
CA LYS A 141 -7.98 -7.54 7.67
C LYS A 141 -8.55 -7.11 6.33
N ILE A 142 -8.15 -5.95 5.83
CA ILE A 142 -8.59 -5.45 4.52
C ILE A 142 -7.82 -6.15 3.39
N GLY A 143 -6.56 -6.53 3.63
CA GLY A 143 -5.77 -7.30 2.68
C GLY A 143 -5.12 -6.45 1.60
N VAL A 144 -4.74 -5.20 1.89
CA VAL A 144 -4.04 -4.35 0.90
C VAL A 144 -2.62 -4.85 0.65
N ASP A 145 -2.14 -4.72 -0.58
CA ASP A 145 -0.86 -5.28 -1.04
C ASP A 145 0.37 -4.45 -0.60
N GLY A 146 0.12 -3.22 -0.17
CA GLY A 146 1.09 -2.22 0.23
C GLY A 146 0.35 -0.95 0.65
N LEU A 147 1.05 0.05 1.17
CA LEU A 147 0.43 1.31 1.55
C LEU A 147 1.45 2.45 1.51
N PHE A 148 0.97 3.68 1.37
CA PHE A 148 1.78 4.89 1.49
C PHE A 148 1.65 5.46 2.90
N THR A 149 2.78 5.65 3.58
CA THR A 149 2.82 6.25 4.92
C THR A 149 3.89 7.32 5.01
N ASP A 150 3.59 8.38 5.76
CA ASP A 150 4.58 9.40 6.13
C ASP A 150 5.53 8.90 7.25
N PHE A 151 5.27 7.71 7.80
CA PHE A 151 6.01 7.12 8.93
C PHE A 151 6.59 5.73 8.60
N PRO A 152 7.50 5.62 7.60
CA PRO A 152 8.03 4.33 7.16
C PRO A 152 8.73 3.54 8.27
N GLY A 153 9.36 4.22 9.23
CA GLY A 153 9.99 3.56 10.38
C GLY A 153 8.99 2.86 11.32
N SER A 154 7.76 3.35 11.41
CA SER A 154 6.70 2.70 12.19
C SER A 154 6.16 1.47 11.48
N LEU A 155 5.90 1.57 10.18
CA LEU A 155 5.50 0.42 9.36
C LEU A 155 6.59 -0.67 9.34
N HIS A 156 7.87 -0.28 9.24
CA HIS A 156 8.96 -1.25 9.28
C HIS A 156 9.01 -2.00 10.62
N ARG A 157 8.86 -1.31 11.76
CA ARG A 157 8.77 -1.97 13.08
C ARG A 157 7.56 -2.90 13.17
N PHE A 158 6.41 -2.47 12.66
CA PHE A 158 5.22 -3.32 12.57
C PHE A 158 5.53 -4.62 11.83
N GLN A 159 6.16 -4.53 10.66
CA GLN A 159 6.56 -5.68 9.85
C GLN A 159 7.59 -6.56 10.57
N GLU A 160 8.59 -6.00 11.24
CA GLU A 160 9.55 -6.79 12.03
C GLU A 160 8.87 -7.57 13.17
N TRP A 161 7.87 -6.97 13.83
CA TRP A 161 7.16 -7.60 14.95
C TRP A 161 6.14 -8.65 14.52
N THR A 162 5.56 -8.48 13.34
CA THR A 162 4.49 -9.35 12.82
C THR A 162 5.01 -10.39 11.82
N SER A 163 6.23 -10.23 11.31
CA SER A 163 6.87 -11.26 10.49
C SER A 163 7.02 -12.52 11.33
N PRO A 164 6.56 -13.69 10.83
CA PRO A 164 6.88 -14.95 11.49
C PRO A 164 8.40 -15.05 11.57
N LEU A 165 8.91 -15.43 12.74
CA LEU A 165 10.34 -15.74 12.92
C LEU A 165 10.74 -16.68 11.78
N SER A 166 11.67 -16.22 10.93
CA SER A 166 12.24 -17.07 9.89
C SER A 166 12.70 -18.37 10.55
N PRO A 167 12.35 -19.55 10.03
CA PRO A 167 12.81 -20.83 10.60
C PRO A 167 14.34 -20.91 10.75
N ASP A 168 15.05 -20.08 9.96
CA ASP A 168 16.50 -19.97 9.91
C ASP A 168 17.11 -19.01 10.95
N ASN A 169 16.29 -18.22 11.65
CA ASN A 169 16.75 -17.38 12.76
C ASN A 169 16.59 -18.16 14.07
N GLY A 170 17.57 -19.06 14.27
CA GLY A 170 17.97 -19.72 15.51
C GLY A 170 16.98 -19.68 16.66
N ASP A 171 16.42 -20.87 16.94
CA ASP A 171 16.09 -21.45 18.25
C ASP A 171 15.76 -20.46 19.38
N ALA A 172 14.63 -20.65 20.08
CA ALA A 172 14.23 -19.85 21.25
C ALA A 172 15.37 -19.59 22.25
N SER A 173 16.36 -20.49 22.31
CA SER A 173 17.65 -20.34 22.96
C SER A 173 18.45 -19.07 22.58
N ALA A 174 18.55 -18.71 21.30
CA ALA A 174 19.26 -17.52 20.83
C ALA A 174 18.55 -16.22 21.26
N LEU A 175 17.22 -16.21 21.21
CA LEU A 175 16.40 -15.11 21.74
C LEU A 175 16.59 -14.96 23.26
N LEU A 176 16.52 -16.07 24.00
CA LEU A 176 16.78 -16.10 25.45
C LEU A 176 18.20 -15.64 25.79
N HIS A 177 19.19 -16.02 24.98
CA HIS A 177 20.58 -15.59 25.16
C HIS A 177 20.75 -14.08 24.94
N LYS A 178 20.08 -13.53 23.91
CA LYS A 178 20.07 -12.09 23.63
C LYS A 178 19.39 -11.30 24.76
N ILE A 179 18.27 -11.79 25.28
CA ILE A 179 17.58 -11.23 26.45
C ILE A 179 18.49 -11.27 27.69
N ALA A 180 19.12 -12.40 27.97
CA ALA A 180 20.04 -12.56 29.10
C ALA A 180 21.24 -11.59 29.02
N LEU A 181 21.81 -11.42 27.81
CA LEU A 181 22.89 -10.45 27.57
C LEU A 181 22.43 -9.01 27.83
N MET A 182 21.24 -8.63 27.38
CA MET A 182 20.70 -7.29 27.66
C MET A 182 20.47 -7.05 29.15
N LEU A 183 19.87 -8.01 29.86
CA LEU A 183 19.64 -7.90 31.31
C LEU A 183 20.93 -7.87 32.12
N SER A 184 21.98 -8.59 31.69
CA SER A 184 23.28 -8.60 32.37
C SER A 184 23.98 -7.24 32.34
N LYS A 185 23.78 -6.45 31.28
CA LYS A 185 24.31 -5.08 31.17
C LYS A 185 23.65 -4.13 32.17
N TYR A 186 22.40 -4.38 32.56
CA TYR A 186 21.68 -3.58 33.55
C TYR A 186 21.96 -3.99 35.00
N ARG A 187 22.44 -5.21 35.24
CA ARG A 187 22.83 -5.69 36.59
C ARG A 187 24.23 -5.27 37.05
N LYS A 188 25.03 -4.62 36.19
CA LYS A 188 26.38 -4.12 36.53
C LYS A 188 26.39 -2.63 36.98
N LYS A 189 25.34 -2.18 37.65
CA LYS A 189 25.32 -0.90 38.39
C LYS A 189 25.03 -1.17 39.85
#